data_AF-A0A9D8WSV3-F1
#
_entry.id   AF-A0A9D8WSV3-F1
#
_cell.length_a   1.000
_cell.length_b   1.000
_cell.length_c   1.000
_cell.angle_alpha   90.00
_cell.angle_beta   90.00
_cell.angle_gamma   90.00
#
_symmetry.space_group_name_H-M   'P 1'
#
loop_
_entity.id
_entity.type
_entity.pdbx_description
1 polymer ?
#
loop_
_entity_poly.entity_id
_entity_poly.type
_entity_poly.pdbx_seq_one_letter_code
_entity_poly.pdbx_strand_id
1 'polypeptide(L)'
;MKQNNADFGLSLQKHICTTYKIENVPEYAISEFLSNYDSSYEPELEIIQNKLFNSLGLKPIECLTYSKEIINNKEHISPHNFLLNNGKTLSIRTTKTSDKVAPRILGQAGYQILNDYFADIYGKKIKTQDDIKQLVFYHIHEILPAFIEHLFLSDYTVIVPQKDINRMQIIKAEDLSNYSFERNEFNFTRDLTDWIESTTLKYHGTSIAEIQVHKERTFKFRFIISNIPIWFQIIKETNETFGMSAEAAICDLFNLKKPESFRTRVKASYIAALQPIIMQAFKTLPAAIKHTGSESGSRGGVSKCSFDFILEGNKTLSLKTNKGKMVCPPEVGQPGSKTCLLYFKHLFPSGTKKVTQENFKQMVFDNIDKLIPIYVEHLFDSDWLLWLYEEKDSYSYKVISQKQIQKKMWKKSNFSFTKKSLNEWNESNTVKYEGLSIGEFQVHQNRNCFKFRFNLQNLLKIIL
;
A
#
# COMPACT_ATOMS: atom_id res chain seq x y z
N MET A 1 38.21 10.74 -12.04
CA MET A 1 37.40 10.06 -10.99
C MET A 1 36.77 8.81 -11.58
N LYS A 2 36.70 7.69 -10.84
CA LYS A 2 35.88 6.54 -11.26
C LYS A 2 34.42 6.94 -11.11
N GLN A 3 33.76 7.32 -12.20
CA GLN A 3 32.31 7.48 -12.24
C GLN A 3 31.67 6.15 -11.87
N ASN A 4 31.20 6.01 -10.64
CA ASN A 4 30.37 4.88 -10.24
C ASN A 4 28.89 5.26 -10.42
N ASN A 5 27.99 4.31 -10.31
CA ASN A 5 26.56 4.56 -10.56
C ASN A 5 25.86 5.34 -9.43
N ALA A 6 26.55 5.61 -8.31
CA ALA A 6 25.99 6.28 -7.13
C ALA A 6 26.40 7.76 -7.02
N ASP A 7 27.43 8.18 -7.77
CA ASP A 7 28.06 9.50 -7.71
C ASP A 7 27.07 10.67 -7.78
N PHE A 8 26.18 10.65 -8.76
CA PHE A 8 25.18 11.69 -8.96
C PHE A 8 24.20 11.79 -7.78
N GLY A 9 23.73 10.65 -7.28
CA GLY A 9 22.78 10.61 -6.16
C GLY A 9 23.40 11.04 -4.83
N LEU A 10 24.67 10.71 -4.59
CA LEU A 10 25.41 11.15 -3.40
C LEU A 10 25.81 12.62 -3.51
N SER A 11 26.17 13.10 -4.70
CA SER A 11 26.44 14.52 -4.95
C SER A 11 25.21 15.39 -4.67
N LEU A 12 24.03 14.97 -5.14
CA LEU A 12 22.76 15.65 -4.86
C LEU A 12 22.49 15.74 -3.35
N GLN A 13 22.68 14.64 -2.61
CA GLN A 13 22.44 14.63 -1.17
C GLN A 13 23.41 15.56 -0.43
N LYS A 14 24.70 15.55 -0.77
CA LYS A 14 25.69 16.47 -0.21
C LYS A 14 25.34 17.93 -0.49
N HIS A 15 24.91 18.23 -1.72
CA HIS A 15 24.51 19.58 -2.12
C HIS A 15 23.31 20.07 -1.29
N ILE A 16 22.33 19.19 -1.05
CA ILE A 16 21.19 19.47 -0.17
C ILE A 16 21.65 19.74 1.27
N CYS A 17 22.49 18.87 1.85
CA CYS A 17 23.02 19.09 3.20
C CYS A 17 23.73 20.43 3.34
N THR A 18 24.52 20.80 2.33
CA THR A 18 25.29 22.05 2.33
C THR A 18 24.38 23.26 2.22
N THR A 19 23.43 23.27 1.28
CA THR A 19 22.54 24.42 1.06
C THR A 19 21.62 24.68 2.24
N TYR A 20 21.08 23.62 2.86
CA TYR A 20 20.19 23.75 4.01
C TYR A 20 20.92 23.76 5.36
N LYS A 21 22.27 23.75 5.35
CA LYS A 21 23.11 23.76 6.56
C LYS A 21 22.71 22.67 7.56
N ILE A 22 22.55 21.44 7.07
CA ILE A 22 22.21 20.30 7.91
C ILE A 22 23.44 19.94 8.76
N GLU A 23 23.33 20.12 10.07
CA GLU A 23 24.44 19.91 11.02
C GLU A 23 24.62 18.42 11.37
N ASN A 24 23.52 17.67 11.45
CA ASN A 24 23.52 16.25 11.81
C ASN A 24 23.58 15.38 10.55
N VAL A 25 24.79 15.18 10.03
CA VAL A 25 25.07 14.23 8.94
C VAL A 25 25.90 13.07 9.49
N PRO A 26 25.47 11.80 9.33
CA PRO A 26 26.23 10.65 9.79
C PRO A 26 27.66 10.62 9.21
N GLU A 27 28.68 10.33 10.03
CA GLU A 27 30.10 10.36 9.61
C GLU A 27 30.37 9.53 8.36
N TYR A 28 29.79 8.32 8.30
CA TYR A 28 29.92 7.46 7.13
C TYR A 28 29.32 8.09 5.87
N ALA A 29 28.20 8.81 6.02
CA ALA A 29 27.59 9.56 4.91
C ALA A 29 28.50 10.69 4.45
N ILE A 30 29.16 11.41 5.35
CA ILE A 30 30.13 12.46 5.00
C ILE A 30 31.26 11.87 4.15
N SER A 31 31.84 10.74 4.58
CA SER A 31 32.90 10.05 3.83
C SER A 31 32.44 9.65 2.43
N GLU A 32 31.27 9.03 2.31
CA GLU A 32 30.70 8.63 1.02
C GLU A 32 30.35 9.84 0.15
N PHE A 33 29.84 10.93 0.72
CA PHE A 33 29.56 12.15 -0.01
C PHE A 33 30.82 12.79 -0.55
N LEU A 34 31.92 12.83 0.21
CA LEU A 34 33.19 13.40 -0.25
C LEU A 34 33.85 12.55 -1.32
N SER A 35 33.84 11.22 -1.17
CA SER A 35 34.49 10.30 -2.13
C SER A 35 33.76 10.22 -3.48
N ASN A 36 32.46 10.52 -3.49
CA ASN A 36 31.60 10.42 -4.66
C ASN A 36 31.16 11.78 -5.23
N TYR A 37 31.59 12.90 -4.61
CA TYR A 37 31.20 14.22 -5.06
C TYR A 37 31.82 14.55 -6.42
N ASP A 38 30.99 15.03 -7.33
CA ASP A 38 31.43 15.58 -8.61
C ASP A 38 30.83 16.98 -8.78
N SER A 39 31.69 18.00 -8.72
CA SER A 39 31.29 19.41 -8.83
C SER A 39 30.75 19.77 -10.21
N SER A 40 31.00 18.95 -11.25
CA SER A 40 30.44 19.18 -12.57
C SER A 40 28.91 19.09 -12.60
N TYR A 41 28.30 18.42 -11.62
CA TYR A 41 26.85 18.31 -11.52
C TYR A 41 26.18 19.53 -10.87
N GLU A 42 26.92 20.42 -10.19
CA GLU A 42 26.35 21.50 -9.36
C GLU A 42 25.19 22.29 -10.01
N PRO A 43 25.28 22.74 -11.28
CA PRO A 43 24.17 23.45 -11.92
C PRO A 43 22.88 22.63 -11.99
N GLU A 44 22.99 21.34 -12.29
CA GLU A 44 21.84 20.42 -12.32
C GLU A 44 21.30 20.16 -10.91
N LEU A 45 22.19 19.98 -9.93
CA LEU A 45 21.82 19.72 -8.53
C LEU A 45 21.01 20.88 -7.95
N GLU A 46 21.40 22.13 -8.23
CA GLU A 46 20.69 23.33 -7.78
C GLU A 46 19.27 23.38 -8.36
N ILE A 47 19.11 23.12 -9.66
CA ILE A 47 17.80 23.07 -10.33
C ILE A 47 16.92 21.99 -9.70
N ILE A 48 17.46 20.78 -9.51
CA ILE A 48 16.74 19.64 -8.92
C ILE A 48 16.29 19.98 -7.49
N GLN A 49 17.20 20.48 -6.66
CA GLN A 49 16.94 20.85 -5.27
C GLN A 49 15.82 21.90 -5.19
N ASN A 50 15.95 22.98 -5.95
CA ASN A 50 14.97 24.07 -5.95
C ASN A 50 13.60 23.58 -6.40
N LYS A 51 13.53 22.82 -7.50
CA LYS A 51 12.28 22.24 -8.00
C LYS A 51 11.64 21.32 -6.96
N LEU A 52 12.44 20.46 -6.32
CA LEU A 52 11.98 19.50 -5.33
C LEU A 52 11.35 20.19 -4.12
N PHE A 53 12.10 21.04 -3.42
CA PHE A 53 11.63 21.62 -2.17
C PHE A 53 10.58 22.72 -2.37
N ASN A 54 10.58 23.43 -3.50
CA ASN A 54 9.48 24.31 -3.88
C ASN A 54 8.18 23.53 -4.12
N SER A 55 8.27 22.37 -4.79
CA SER A 55 7.10 21.52 -5.08
C SER A 55 6.55 20.85 -3.82
N LEU A 56 7.42 20.49 -2.87
CA LEU A 56 7.00 19.94 -1.57
C LEU A 56 6.46 21.01 -0.62
N GLY A 57 6.95 22.25 -0.71
CA GLY A 57 6.70 23.28 0.31
C GLY A 57 7.29 22.94 1.68
N LEU A 58 8.29 22.05 1.70
CA LEU A 58 8.93 21.51 2.91
C LEU A 58 10.44 21.69 2.81
N LYS A 59 11.12 21.66 3.96
CA LYS A 59 12.58 21.76 4.03
C LYS A 59 13.17 20.54 4.72
N PRO A 60 14.33 20.04 4.27
CA PRO A 60 15.06 19.00 4.98
C PRO A 60 15.68 19.61 6.24
N ILE A 61 15.64 18.88 7.35
CA ILE A 61 16.19 19.30 8.64
C ILE A 61 17.28 18.35 9.15
N GLU A 62 17.32 17.12 8.63
CA GLU A 62 18.24 16.08 9.08
C GLU A 62 18.60 15.13 7.92
N CYS A 63 19.84 14.67 7.88
CA CYS A 63 20.30 13.67 6.91
C CYS A 63 20.24 12.28 7.55
N LEU A 64 19.41 11.41 6.96
CA LEU A 64 19.18 10.06 7.43
C LEU A 64 19.98 9.01 6.64
N THR A 65 20.67 9.42 5.57
CA THR A 65 21.44 8.48 4.76
C THR A 65 22.52 7.80 5.62
N TYR A 66 22.52 6.46 5.64
CA TYR A 66 23.40 5.64 6.49
C TYR A 66 23.18 5.78 8.00
N SER A 67 22.14 6.51 8.44
CA SER A 67 21.84 6.61 9.87
C SER A 67 21.27 5.30 10.41
N LYS A 68 21.50 5.07 11.71
CA LYS A 68 20.93 3.95 12.47
C LYS A 68 19.75 4.33 13.36
N GLU A 69 19.39 5.62 13.38
CA GLU A 69 18.43 6.16 14.35
C GLU A 69 16.98 5.82 14.00
N ILE A 70 16.70 5.49 12.74
CA ILE A 70 15.38 5.06 12.27
C ILE A 70 15.46 3.61 11.79
N ILE A 71 15.87 2.73 12.71
CA ILE A 71 16.10 1.32 12.43
C ILE A 71 15.55 0.49 13.59
N ASN A 72 14.87 -0.61 13.29
CA ASN A 72 14.65 -1.71 14.23
C ASN A 72 15.78 -2.76 14.06
N ASN A 73 15.99 -3.63 15.05
CA ASN A 73 17.07 -4.63 15.24
C ASN A 73 17.42 -5.55 14.05
N LYS A 74 16.77 -5.45 12.88
CA LYS A 74 17.01 -6.25 11.68
C LYS A 74 17.43 -5.45 10.43
N GLU A 75 17.29 -4.12 10.42
CA GLU A 75 17.86 -3.28 9.37
C GLU A 75 19.23 -2.74 9.83
N HIS A 76 20.17 -2.52 8.92
CA HIS A 76 21.51 -2.00 9.30
C HIS A 76 21.69 -0.52 8.92
N ILE A 77 20.87 -0.01 8.00
CA ILE A 77 20.93 1.37 7.46
C ILE A 77 19.51 1.89 7.17
N SER A 78 19.22 3.16 7.51
CA SER A 78 17.97 3.84 7.21
C SER A 78 17.56 3.77 5.72
N PRO A 79 16.28 3.50 5.41
CA PRO A 79 15.76 3.50 4.04
C PRO A 79 15.53 4.93 3.51
N HIS A 80 15.60 5.93 4.39
CA HIS A 80 15.36 7.33 4.10
C HIS A 80 16.67 8.06 3.77
N ASN A 81 16.54 9.22 3.11
CA ASN A 81 17.66 10.14 2.90
C ASN A 81 17.54 11.38 3.79
N PHE A 82 16.34 11.91 4.01
CA PHE A 82 16.14 13.12 4.82
C PHE A 82 14.89 13.06 5.70
N LEU A 83 14.95 13.69 6.87
CA LEU A 83 13.78 14.09 7.66
C LEU A 83 13.40 15.51 7.27
N LEU A 84 12.10 15.76 7.10
CA LEU A 84 11.56 17.07 6.75
C LEU A 84 11.02 17.80 7.99
N ASN A 85 10.91 19.13 7.90
CA ASN A 85 10.46 20.00 8.99
C ASN A 85 9.06 19.70 9.55
N ASN A 86 8.23 18.95 8.83
CA ASN A 86 6.92 18.49 9.30
C ASN A 86 6.94 17.07 9.91
N GLY A 87 8.13 16.49 10.09
CA GLY A 87 8.33 15.14 10.62
C GLY A 87 8.10 14.01 9.61
N LYS A 88 7.85 14.32 8.33
CA LYS A 88 7.78 13.32 7.24
C LYS A 88 9.16 12.99 6.69
N THR A 89 9.28 11.82 6.06
CA THR A 89 10.52 11.29 5.52
C THR A 89 10.61 11.40 3.99
N LEU A 90 11.83 11.57 3.48
CA LEU A 90 12.14 11.71 2.06
C LEU A 90 13.20 10.70 1.62
N SER A 91 12.94 9.97 0.52
CA SER A 91 13.95 9.18 -0.20
C SER A 91 14.17 9.75 -1.59
N ILE A 92 15.43 9.85 -2.00
CA ILE A 92 15.85 10.30 -3.33
C ILE A 92 16.45 9.10 -4.06
N ARG A 93 15.97 8.84 -5.27
CA ARG A 93 16.43 7.78 -6.17
C ARG A 93 16.88 8.40 -7.47
N THR A 94 18.12 8.15 -7.86
CA THR A 94 18.67 8.65 -9.13
C THR A 94 18.91 7.49 -10.11
N THR A 95 18.73 7.76 -11.40
CA THR A 95 19.06 6.81 -12.47
C THR A 95 20.02 7.44 -13.46
N LYS A 96 21.21 6.82 -13.62
CA LYS A 96 22.28 7.30 -14.52
C LYS A 96 22.24 6.59 -15.87
N THR A 97 22.35 5.27 -15.86
CA THR A 97 22.43 4.44 -17.08
C THR A 97 21.19 3.59 -17.34
N SER A 98 20.67 2.92 -16.31
CA SER A 98 19.47 2.08 -16.41
C SER A 98 18.25 2.75 -15.82
N ASP A 99 17.12 2.66 -16.53
CA ASP A 99 15.79 3.10 -16.08
C ASP A 99 15.17 2.13 -15.02
N LYS A 100 16.01 1.40 -14.29
CA LYS A 100 15.60 0.30 -13.41
C LYS A 100 16.06 0.52 -11.98
N VAL A 101 15.15 0.38 -11.01
CA VAL A 101 15.45 0.55 -9.59
C VAL A 101 14.96 -0.65 -8.78
N ALA A 102 15.85 -1.20 -7.97
CA ALA A 102 15.49 -2.26 -7.00
C ALA A 102 15.00 -1.63 -5.68
N PRO A 103 13.91 -2.15 -5.08
CA PRO A 103 13.65 -1.94 -3.66
C PRO A 103 14.84 -2.38 -2.81
N ARG A 104 15.21 -1.62 -1.77
CA ARG A 104 16.46 -1.88 -1.01
C ARG A 104 16.48 -3.25 -0.31
N ILE A 105 15.34 -3.68 0.24
CA ILE A 105 15.25 -4.90 1.06
C ILE A 105 14.83 -6.09 0.18
N LEU A 106 13.62 -6.05 -0.37
CA LEU A 106 13.07 -7.16 -1.16
C LEU A 106 13.68 -7.27 -2.55
N GLY A 107 14.12 -6.16 -3.15
CA GLY A 107 14.53 -6.12 -4.54
C GLY A 107 15.80 -6.92 -4.85
N GLN A 108 16.61 -7.22 -3.83
CA GLN A 108 17.82 -8.06 -3.96
C GLN A 108 17.95 -9.08 -2.81
N ALA A 109 16.81 -9.47 -2.24
CA ALA A 109 16.75 -10.32 -1.06
C ALA A 109 17.32 -11.73 -1.30
N GLY A 110 17.99 -12.27 -0.27
CA GLY A 110 18.32 -13.69 -0.19
C GLY A 110 17.12 -14.54 0.26
N TYR A 111 17.28 -15.86 0.23
CA TYR A 111 16.18 -16.79 0.55
C TYR A 111 15.58 -16.58 1.95
N GLN A 112 16.37 -16.21 2.95
CA GLN A 112 15.84 -16.00 4.30
C GLN A 112 14.77 -14.90 4.32
N ILE A 113 15.12 -13.71 3.80
CA ILE A 113 14.20 -12.58 3.71
C ILE A 113 12.98 -12.95 2.83
N LEU A 114 13.19 -13.59 1.68
CA LEU A 114 12.08 -14.00 0.83
C LEU A 114 11.12 -14.96 1.54
N ASN A 115 11.62 -15.88 2.38
CA ASN A 115 10.79 -16.77 3.17
C ASN A 115 9.99 -16.03 4.25
N ASP A 116 10.60 -15.06 4.92
CA ASP A 116 9.94 -14.28 5.97
C ASP A 116 8.70 -13.56 5.44
N TYR A 117 8.76 -13.10 4.19
CA TYR A 117 7.68 -12.37 3.52
C TYR A 117 6.71 -13.29 2.75
N PHE A 118 7.20 -14.32 2.06
CA PHE A 118 6.43 -14.97 0.99
C PHE A 118 6.28 -16.48 1.11
N ALA A 119 6.88 -17.15 2.12
CA ALA A 119 6.75 -18.61 2.26
C ALA A 119 5.29 -19.05 2.45
N ASP A 120 4.50 -18.26 3.18
CA ASP A 120 3.09 -18.54 3.44
C ASP A 120 2.24 -18.40 2.16
N ILE A 121 2.53 -17.39 1.33
CA ILE A 121 1.89 -17.19 0.02
C ILE A 121 2.29 -18.31 -0.95
N TYR A 122 3.56 -18.70 -0.94
CA TYR A 122 4.06 -19.80 -1.78
C TYR A 122 3.52 -21.18 -1.36
N GLY A 123 3.10 -21.32 -0.10
CA GLY A 123 2.70 -22.59 0.51
C GLY A 123 3.86 -23.51 0.93
N LYS A 124 5.12 -23.10 0.71
CA LYS A 124 6.32 -23.85 1.15
C LYS A 124 7.54 -22.93 1.32
N LYS A 125 8.61 -23.48 1.91
CA LYS A 125 9.88 -22.77 2.07
C LYS A 125 10.60 -22.64 0.72
N ILE A 126 10.97 -21.42 0.36
CA ILE A 126 11.77 -21.05 -0.82
C ILE A 126 13.23 -21.44 -0.57
N LYS A 127 13.78 -22.36 -1.37
CA LYS A 127 15.16 -22.85 -1.21
C LYS A 127 15.99 -22.72 -2.47
N THR A 128 15.35 -22.56 -3.62
CA THR A 128 15.99 -22.59 -4.93
C THR A 128 15.60 -21.39 -5.78
N GLN A 129 16.34 -21.14 -6.86
CA GLN A 129 15.96 -20.16 -7.87
C GLN A 129 14.66 -20.57 -8.59
N ASP A 130 14.43 -21.88 -8.75
CA ASP A 130 13.18 -22.40 -9.32
C ASP A 130 11.98 -22.07 -8.42
N ASP A 131 12.15 -22.19 -7.09
CA ASP A 131 11.11 -21.76 -6.15
C ASP A 131 10.75 -20.28 -6.31
N ILE A 132 11.75 -19.42 -6.53
CA ILE A 132 11.52 -18.00 -6.78
C ILE A 132 10.77 -17.80 -8.10
N LYS A 133 11.14 -18.52 -9.16
CA LYS A 133 10.44 -18.46 -10.45
C LYS A 133 8.98 -18.86 -10.30
N GLN A 134 8.70 -19.97 -9.63
CA GLN A 134 7.33 -20.43 -9.40
C GLN A 134 6.52 -19.46 -8.53
N LEU A 135 7.10 -18.97 -7.43
CA LEU A 135 6.48 -17.96 -6.57
C LEU A 135 6.10 -16.71 -7.39
N VAL A 136 7.04 -16.15 -8.14
CA VAL A 136 6.78 -14.96 -8.96
C VAL A 136 5.76 -15.30 -10.04
N PHE A 137 5.91 -16.40 -10.76
CA PHE A 137 5.05 -16.73 -11.88
C PHE A 137 3.60 -16.98 -11.47
N TYR A 138 3.34 -17.63 -10.34
CA TYR A 138 1.97 -17.95 -9.91
C TYR A 138 1.37 -16.90 -8.97
N HIS A 139 2.18 -16.27 -8.13
CA HIS A 139 1.71 -15.40 -7.05
C HIS A 139 2.16 -13.94 -7.19
N ILE A 140 2.56 -13.47 -8.39
CA ILE A 140 2.97 -12.06 -8.58
C ILE A 140 1.93 -11.06 -8.06
N HIS A 141 0.65 -11.33 -8.31
CA HIS A 141 -0.47 -10.52 -7.85
C HIS A 141 -0.57 -10.38 -6.33
N GLU A 142 -0.10 -11.37 -5.58
CA GLU A 142 -0.10 -11.38 -4.12
C GLU A 142 1.18 -10.74 -3.53
N ILE A 143 2.33 -10.94 -4.18
CA ILE A 143 3.64 -10.47 -3.65
C ILE A 143 4.05 -9.08 -4.16
N LEU A 144 3.58 -8.65 -5.33
CA LEU A 144 3.93 -7.34 -5.92
C LEU A 144 3.61 -6.15 -5.00
N PRO A 145 2.49 -6.12 -4.26
CA PRO A 145 2.23 -5.06 -3.29
C PRO A 145 3.39 -4.85 -2.30
N ALA A 146 4.01 -5.92 -1.80
CA ALA A 146 5.16 -5.82 -0.91
C ALA A 146 6.36 -5.17 -1.61
N PHE A 147 6.66 -5.53 -2.87
CA PHE A 147 7.74 -4.89 -3.63
C PHE A 147 7.50 -3.40 -3.86
N ILE A 148 6.26 -3.00 -4.19
CA ILE A 148 5.86 -1.59 -4.34
C ILE A 148 6.08 -0.86 -3.02
N GLU A 149 5.60 -1.43 -1.92
CA GLU A 149 5.73 -0.84 -0.60
C GLU A 149 7.19 -0.57 -0.22
N HIS A 150 8.07 -1.53 -0.53
CA HIS A 150 9.52 -1.41 -0.29
C HIS A 150 10.24 -0.43 -1.22
N LEU A 151 9.70 -0.15 -2.41
CA LEU A 151 10.22 0.91 -3.26
C LEU A 151 9.90 2.29 -2.69
N PHE A 152 8.70 2.44 -2.10
CA PHE A 152 8.15 3.72 -1.64
C PHE A 152 8.06 3.81 -0.11
N LEU A 153 9.09 3.37 0.62
CA LEU A 153 9.07 3.32 2.09
C LEU A 153 8.90 4.69 2.75
N SER A 154 9.46 5.75 2.15
CA SER A 154 9.38 7.12 2.67
C SER A 154 8.03 7.76 2.38
N ASP A 155 7.61 8.73 3.20
CA ASP A 155 6.40 9.52 2.94
C ASP A 155 6.43 10.19 1.56
N TYR A 156 7.62 10.62 1.15
CA TYR A 156 7.93 11.11 -0.19
C TYR A 156 9.09 10.31 -0.80
N THR A 157 8.88 9.79 -2.01
CA THR A 157 9.96 9.24 -2.84
C THR A 157 10.11 10.11 -4.07
N VAL A 158 11.31 10.61 -4.28
CA VAL A 158 11.68 11.41 -5.45
C VAL A 158 12.50 10.55 -6.38
N ILE A 159 12.13 10.53 -7.65
CA ILE A 159 12.90 9.85 -8.68
C ILE A 159 13.44 10.89 -9.65
N VAL A 160 14.76 10.91 -9.80
CA VAL A 160 15.50 11.87 -10.63
C VAL A 160 16.25 11.13 -11.73
N PRO A 161 15.73 11.14 -12.98
CA PRO A 161 16.46 10.64 -14.13
C PRO A 161 17.58 11.62 -14.49
N GLN A 162 18.85 11.20 -14.40
CA GLN A 162 19.97 12.09 -14.73
C GLN A 162 19.96 12.52 -16.21
N LYS A 163 19.49 11.63 -17.10
CA LYS A 163 19.37 11.94 -18.54
C LYS A 163 18.34 13.04 -18.85
N ASP A 164 17.38 13.25 -17.96
CA ASP A 164 16.33 14.26 -18.13
C ASP A 164 15.74 14.64 -16.77
N ILE A 165 16.35 15.64 -16.15
CA ILE A 165 15.94 16.17 -14.83
C ILE A 165 14.52 16.76 -14.86
N ASN A 166 13.99 17.12 -16.03
CA ASN A 166 12.63 17.65 -16.14
C ASN A 166 11.58 16.58 -15.85
N ARG A 167 11.91 15.30 -16.09
CA ARG A 167 11.08 14.13 -15.77
C ARG A 167 11.18 13.69 -14.31
N MET A 168 11.78 14.51 -13.44
CA MET A 168 11.75 14.28 -11.99
C MET A 168 10.30 14.09 -11.50
N GLN A 169 10.09 13.05 -10.70
CA GLN A 169 8.80 12.71 -10.12
C GLN A 169 8.86 12.74 -8.60
N ILE A 170 7.79 13.23 -7.99
CA ILE A 170 7.57 13.16 -6.54
C ILE A 170 6.36 12.27 -6.32
N ILE A 171 6.58 11.15 -5.64
CA ILE A 171 5.55 10.15 -5.34
C ILE A 171 5.30 10.20 -3.84
N LYS A 172 4.06 10.46 -3.43
CA LYS A 172 3.66 10.39 -2.03
C LYS A 172 3.21 8.98 -1.69
N ALA A 173 3.63 8.46 -0.55
CA ALA A 173 3.22 7.13 -0.11
C ALA A 173 1.70 7.03 0.11
N GLU A 174 1.03 8.12 0.49
CA GLU A 174 -0.43 8.17 0.66
C GLU A 174 -1.20 8.00 -0.66
N ASP A 175 -0.59 8.36 -1.80
CA ASP A 175 -1.18 8.16 -3.12
C ASP A 175 -1.13 6.69 -3.57
N LEU A 176 -0.41 5.85 -2.82
CA LEU A 176 -0.20 4.44 -3.08
C LEU A 176 -1.20 3.62 -2.26
N SER A 177 -2.50 3.73 -2.56
CA SER A 177 -3.56 3.06 -1.80
C SER A 177 -4.17 1.84 -2.51
N ASN A 178 -4.42 0.77 -1.74
CA ASN A 178 -5.28 -0.37 -2.10
C ASN A 178 -4.98 -1.05 -3.45
N TYR A 179 -3.75 -1.51 -3.62
CA TYR A 179 -3.43 -2.48 -4.67
C TYR A 179 -4.12 -3.82 -4.36
N SER A 180 -5.22 -4.08 -5.04
CA SER A 180 -5.70 -5.45 -5.29
C SER A 180 -5.36 -5.76 -6.73
N PHE A 181 -4.63 -6.85 -6.95
CA PHE A 181 -4.32 -7.33 -8.28
C PHE A 181 -4.84 -8.75 -8.45
N GLU A 182 -5.16 -9.10 -9.68
CA GLU A 182 -5.46 -10.47 -10.07
C GLU A 182 -4.34 -11.04 -10.94
N ARG A 183 -4.17 -12.37 -10.90
CA ARG A 183 -3.08 -13.02 -11.64
C ARG A 183 -3.18 -12.80 -13.15
N ASN A 184 -4.38 -12.82 -13.71
CA ASN A 184 -4.66 -12.64 -15.14
C ASN A 184 -4.31 -11.24 -15.68
N GLU A 185 -4.20 -10.21 -14.81
CA GLU A 185 -3.79 -8.86 -15.20
C GLU A 185 -2.31 -8.77 -15.58
N PHE A 186 -1.53 -9.81 -15.23
CA PHE A 186 -0.11 -9.88 -15.50
C PHE A 186 0.24 -10.88 -16.59
N ASN A 187 1.23 -10.50 -17.38
CA ASN A 187 1.96 -11.43 -18.24
C ASN A 187 3.46 -11.22 -18.12
N PHE A 188 4.20 -12.18 -18.66
CA PHE A 188 5.64 -12.19 -18.65
C PHE A 188 6.15 -12.24 -20.10
N THR A 189 7.27 -11.57 -20.38
CA THR A 189 7.91 -11.68 -21.71
C THR A 189 8.50 -13.07 -21.98
N ARG A 190 8.73 -13.83 -20.91
CA ARG A 190 9.17 -15.24 -20.95
C ARG A 190 8.38 -16.00 -19.91
N ASP A 191 7.73 -17.08 -20.34
CA ASP A 191 7.00 -17.98 -19.47
C ASP A 191 7.94 -18.81 -18.60
N LEU A 192 7.37 -19.58 -17.67
CA LEU A 192 8.15 -20.33 -16.67
C LEU A 192 9.18 -21.28 -17.31
N THR A 193 8.84 -21.92 -18.43
CA THR A 193 9.74 -22.84 -19.16
C THR A 193 10.90 -22.13 -19.84
N ASP A 194 10.64 -20.91 -20.34
CA ASP A 194 11.57 -20.15 -21.18
C ASP A 194 12.37 -19.12 -20.37
N TRP A 195 11.96 -18.90 -19.11
CA TRP A 195 12.65 -18.03 -18.19
C TRP A 195 13.94 -18.70 -17.70
N ILE A 196 15.05 -18.42 -18.38
CA ILE A 196 16.38 -18.90 -17.97
C ILE A 196 16.93 -18.00 -16.86
N GLU A 197 17.28 -16.76 -17.19
CA GLU A 197 17.91 -15.81 -16.26
C GLU A 197 17.04 -14.60 -15.92
N SER A 198 16.24 -14.10 -16.87
CA SER A 198 15.44 -12.90 -16.67
C SER A 198 14.08 -12.99 -17.36
N THR A 199 13.11 -12.27 -16.84
CA THR A 199 11.82 -12.02 -17.48
C THR A 199 11.36 -10.59 -17.16
N THR A 200 10.53 -10.02 -18.03
CA THR A 200 9.88 -8.73 -17.79
C THR A 200 8.43 -8.98 -17.43
N LEU A 201 8.02 -8.49 -16.27
CA LEU A 201 6.64 -8.46 -15.83
C LEU A 201 5.93 -7.30 -16.50
N LYS A 202 4.79 -7.57 -17.11
CA LYS A 202 3.87 -6.55 -17.61
C LYS A 202 2.54 -6.60 -16.86
N TYR A 203 1.95 -5.44 -16.67
CA TYR A 203 0.61 -5.25 -16.14
C TYR A 203 -0.23 -4.54 -17.21
N HIS A 204 -1.31 -5.17 -17.66
CA HIS A 204 -2.12 -4.71 -18.81
C HIS A 204 -1.27 -4.25 -20.01
N GLY A 205 -0.28 -5.06 -20.38
CA GLY A 205 0.62 -4.80 -21.52
C GLY A 205 1.75 -3.79 -21.26
N THR A 206 1.70 -3.03 -20.16
CA THR A 206 2.77 -2.11 -19.77
C THR A 206 3.85 -2.85 -18.98
N SER A 207 5.11 -2.78 -19.42
CA SER A 207 6.24 -3.36 -18.68
C SER A 207 6.50 -2.61 -17.36
N ILE A 208 6.40 -3.28 -16.22
CA ILE A 208 6.49 -2.63 -14.90
C ILE A 208 7.76 -3.00 -14.11
N ALA A 209 8.27 -4.22 -14.32
CA ALA A 209 9.46 -4.68 -13.62
C ALA A 209 10.22 -5.72 -14.42
N GLU A 210 11.52 -5.80 -14.16
CA GLU A 210 12.37 -6.90 -14.57
C GLU A 210 12.69 -7.77 -13.37
N ILE A 211 12.54 -9.08 -13.54
CA ILE A 211 12.93 -10.07 -12.56
C ILE A 211 14.08 -10.91 -13.10
N GLN A 212 15.14 -11.05 -12.31
CA GLN A 212 16.31 -11.85 -12.64
C GLN A 212 16.59 -12.88 -11.54
N VAL A 213 16.96 -14.07 -11.97
CA VAL A 213 17.38 -15.20 -11.14
C VAL A 213 18.68 -15.72 -11.75
N HIS A 214 19.77 -15.59 -11.00
CA HIS A 214 21.09 -16.02 -11.44
C HIS A 214 21.54 -17.20 -10.58
N LYS A 215 22.31 -18.13 -11.15
CA LYS A 215 22.83 -19.30 -10.40
C LYS A 215 23.76 -18.90 -9.25
N GLU A 216 24.53 -17.83 -9.43
CA GLU A 216 25.59 -17.40 -8.51
C GLU A 216 25.31 -16.07 -7.80
N ARG A 217 24.14 -15.45 -8.01
CA ARG A 217 23.81 -14.15 -7.42
C ARG A 217 22.43 -14.17 -6.81
N THR A 218 22.18 -13.22 -5.91
CA THR A 218 20.85 -13.00 -5.36
C THR A 218 19.86 -12.65 -6.46
N PHE A 219 18.62 -13.06 -6.25
CA PHE A 219 17.47 -12.64 -7.03
C PHE A 219 17.45 -11.11 -7.17
N LYS A 220 16.99 -10.60 -8.33
CA LYS A 220 16.82 -9.16 -8.54
C LYS A 220 15.43 -8.84 -9.07
N PHE A 221 14.68 -8.05 -8.32
CA PHE A 221 13.44 -7.42 -8.77
C PHE A 221 13.68 -5.92 -8.94
N ARG A 222 13.49 -5.40 -10.15
CA ARG A 222 13.74 -3.99 -10.46
C ARG A 222 12.56 -3.38 -11.20
N PHE A 223 11.98 -2.32 -10.64
CA PHE A 223 10.93 -1.54 -11.28
C PHE A 223 11.50 -0.73 -12.46
N ILE A 224 10.72 -0.62 -13.53
CA ILE A 224 11.01 0.23 -14.68
C ILE A 224 10.43 1.61 -14.39
N ILE A 225 11.30 2.57 -14.08
CA ILE A 225 10.94 3.87 -13.53
C ILE A 225 10.14 4.71 -14.53
N SER A 226 10.54 4.74 -15.80
CA SER A 226 9.85 5.55 -16.82
C SER A 226 8.39 5.15 -16.99
N ASN A 227 8.03 3.92 -16.63
CA ASN A 227 6.68 3.38 -16.75
C ASN A 227 5.85 3.53 -15.47
N ILE A 228 6.43 3.97 -14.34
CA ILE A 228 5.69 4.15 -13.08
C ILE A 228 4.49 5.10 -13.23
N PRO A 229 4.58 6.27 -13.90
CA PRO A 229 3.42 7.16 -14.06
C PRO A 229 2.26 6.50 -14.80
N ILE A 230 2.56 5.87 -15.95
CA ILE A 230 1.56 5.17 -16.77
C ILE A 230 0.97 4.02 -15.98
N TRP A 231 1.82 3.26 -15.29
CA TRP A 231 1.37 2.15 -14.48
C TRP A 231 0.45 2.60 -13.34
N PHE A 232 0.82 3.63 -12.59
CA PHE A 232 -0.02 4.16 -11.52
C PHE A 232 -1.30 4.80 -12.03
N GLN A 233 -1.27 5.39 -13.22
CA GLN A 233 -2.49 5.81 -13.90
C GLN A 233 -3.40 4.61 -14.16
N ILE A 234 -2.89 3.52 -14.76
CA ILE A 234 -3.66 2.29 -15.00
C ILE A 234 -4.22 1.74 -13.67
N ILE A 235 -3.44 1.69 -12.59
CA ILE A 235 -3.93 1.20 -11.29
C ILE A 235 -5.05 2.08 -10.72
N LYS A 236 -4.86 3.41 -10.73
CA LYS A 236 -5.89 4.34 -10.24
C LYS A 236 -7.16 4.21 -11.08
N GLU A 237 -7.00 4.07 -12.39
CA GLU A 237 -8.06 3.80 -13.37
C GLU A 237 -8.69 2.40 -13.24
N THR A 238 -8.10 1.45 -12.51
CA THR A 238 -8.72 0.14 -12.28
C THR A 238 -9.44 0.08 -10.94
N ASN A 239 -8.78 0.39 -9.82
CA ASN A 239 -9.35 0.14 -8.49
C ASN A 239 -10.30 1.24 -8.01
N GLU A 240 -9.90 2.51 -8.14
CA GLU A 240 -10.75 3.63 -7.72
C GLU A 240 -11.88 3.86 -8.72
N THR A 241 -11.57 3.77 -10.01
CA THR A 241 -12.57 3.83 -11.07
C THR A 241 -13.57 2.68 -10.98
N PHE A 242 -13.20 1.47 -10.53
CA PHE A 242 -14.19 0.40 -10.31
C PHE A 242 -15.20 0.79 -9.22
N GLY A 243 -14.73 1.26 -8.06
CA GLY A 243 -15.60 1.76 -6.97
C GLY A 243 -16.48 2.92 -7.41
N MET A 244 -15.90 3.95 -8.03
CA MET A 244 -16.64 5.11 -8.53
C MET A 244 -17.62 4.75 -9.65
N SER A 245 -17.27 3.78 -10.52
CA SER A 245 -18.18 3.31 -11.57
C SER A 245 -19.36 2.54 -10.97
N ALA A 246 -19.14 1.78 -9.89
CA ALA A 246 -20.21 1.12 -9.16
C ALA A 246 -21.16 2.13 -8.52
N GLU A 247 -20.63 3.16 -7.85
CA GLU A 247 -21.44 4.25 -7.30
C GLU A 247 -22.21 5.00 -8.42
N ALA A 248 -21.56 5.26 -9.55
CA ALA A 248 -22.18 5.91 -10.70
C ALA A 248 -23.31 5.07 -11.29
N ALA A 249 -23.15 3.75 -11.37
CA ALA A 249 -24.18 2.84 -11.85
C ALA A 249 -25.42 2.83 -10.94
N ILE A 250 -25.24 2.94 -9.61
CA ILE A 250 -26.36 3.14 -8.68
C ILE A 250 -27.02 4.50 -8.91
N CYS A 251 -26.23 5.56 -9.09
CA CYS A 251 -26.78 6.88 -9.40
C CYS A 251 -27.59 6.89 -10.71
N ASP A 252 -27.12 6.17 -11.74
CA ASP A 252 -27.82 6.01 -13.01
C ASP A 252 -29.13 5.23 -12.84
N LEU A 253 -29.11 4.14 -12.07
CA LEU A 253 -30.30 3.32 -11.82
C LEU A 253 -31.44 4.11 -11.16
N PHE A 254 -31.11 5.05 -10.28
CA PHE A 254 -32.09 5.84 -9.50
C PHE A 254 -32.18 7.32 -9.90
N ASN A 255 -31.56 7.73 -11.01
CA ASN A 255 -31.50 9.12 -11.47
C ASN A 255 -31.00 10.13 -10.40
N LEU A 256 -29.99 9.73 -9.63
CA LEU A 256 -29.40 10.57 -8.59
C LEU A 256 -28.40 11.57 -9.17
N LYS A 257 -28.25 12.72 -8.49
CA LYS A 257 -27.20 13.70 -8.81
C LYS A 257 -25.82 13.08 -8.56
N LYS A 258 -25.05 12.92 -9.63
CA LYS A 258 -23.65 12.47 -9.55
C LYS A 258 -22.73 13.61 -9.09
N PRO A 259 -21.68 13.32 -8.29
CA PRO A 259 -20.65 14.31 -7.99
C PRO A 259 -19.82 14.64 -9.24
N GLU A 260 -19.23 15.84 -9.26
CA GLU A 260 -18.44 16.33 -10.40
C GLU A 260 -17.26 15.41 -10.73
N SER A 261 -16.68 14.80 -9.69
CA SER A 261 -15.59 13.83 -9.81
C SER A 261 -15.92 12.62 -10.69
N PHE A 262 -17.20 12.29 -10.91
CA PHE A 262 -17.57 11.15 -11.74
C PHE A 262 -17.32 11.41 -13.22
N ARG A 263 -17.31 12.66 -13.69
CA ARG A 263 -17.18 12.99 -15.13
C ARG A 263 -15.92 12.44 -15.78
N THR A 264 -14.82 12.35 -15.03
CA THR A 264 -13.50 11.98 -15.54
C THR A 264 -12.97 10.67 -14.96
N ARG A 265 -13.64 10.10 -13.97
CA ARG A 265 -13.08 9.00 -13.14
C ARG A 265 -13.86 7.70 -13.23
N VAL A 266 -15.03 7.70 -13.87
CA VAL A 266 -15.85 6.50 -14.10
C VAL A 266 -15.56 5.93 -15.48
N LYS A 267 -15.78 4.62 -15.65
CA LYS A 267 -15.63 3.93 -16.93
C LYS A 267 -16.96 3.36 -17.38
N ALA A 268 -17.42 3.78 -18.56
CA ALA A 268 -18.70 3.33 -19.12
C ALA A 268 -18.81 1.80 -19.23
N SER A 269 -17.70 1.10 -19.53
CA SER A 269 -17.69 -0.36 -19.59
C SER A 269 -17.95 -1.01 -18.23
N TYR A 270 -17.45 -0.45 -17.14
CA TYR A 270 -17.74 -0.94 -15.79
C TYR A 270 -19.19 -0.65 -15.39
N ILE A 271 -19.69 0.54 -15.70
CA ILE A 271 -21.10 0.88 -15.45
C ILE A 271 -22.01 -0.14 -16.16
N ALA A 272 -21.78 -0.38 -17.46
CA ALA A 272 -22.56 -1.34 -18.24
C ALA A 272 -22.47 -2.78 -17.68
N ALA A 273 -21.28 -3.21 -17.24
CA ALA A 273 -21.10 -4.55 -16.67
C ALA A 273 -21.74 -4.71 -15.28
N LEU A 274 -21.73 -3.66 -14.46
CA LEU A 274 -22.26 -3.69 -13.09
C LEU A 274 -23.77 -3.46 -13.01
N GLN A 275 -24.36 -2.76 -13.98
CA GLN A 275 -25.77 -2.38 -13.97
C GLN A 275 -26.74 -3.56 -13.77
N PRO A 276 -26.61 -4.72 -14.46
CA PRO A 276 -27.52 -5.85 -14.25
C PRO A 276 -27.46 -6.42 -12.82
N ILE A 277 -26.26 -6.43 -12.25
CA ILE A 277 -25.98 -6.98 -10.92
C ILE A 277 -26.49 -6.05 -9.83
N ILE A 278 -26.27 -4.75 -10.01
CA ILE A 278 -26.80 -3.70 -9.14
C ILE A 278 -28.34 -3.74 -9.19
N MET A 279 -28.95 -3.83 -10.37
CA MET A 279 -30.41 -4.00 -10.48
C MET A 279 -30.91 -5.20 -9.70
N GLN A 280 -30.21 -6.32 -9.76
CA GLN A 280 -30.56 -7.53 -9.02
C GLN A 280 -30.36 -7.35 -7.51
N ALA A 281 -29.31 -6.65 -7.07
CA ALA A 281 -29.10 -6.31 -5.66
C ALA A 281 -30.19 -5.40 -5.09
N PHE A 282 -30.65 -4.42 -5.87
CA PHE A 282 -31.72 -3.51 -5.47
C PHE A 282 -33.12 -4.11 -5.53
N LYS A 283 -33.27 -5.40 -5.87
CA LYS A 283 -34.51 -6.15 -5.58
C LYS A 283 -34.67 -6.47 -4.09
N THR A 284 -33.58 -6.48 -3.32
CA THR A 284 -33.60 -6.74 -1.88
C THR A 284 -33.30 -5.51 -1.03
N LEU A 285 -32.64 -4.50 -1.60
CA LEU A 285 -32.38 -3.21 -0.94
C LEU A 285 -33.53 -2.22 -1.17
N PRO A 286 -33.79 -1.30 -0.22
CA PRO A 286 -34.59 -0.11 -0.49
C PRO A 286 -33.96 0.75 -1.59
N ALA A 287 -34.76 1.52 -2.32
CA ALA A 287 -34.26 2.36 -3.41
C ALA A 287 -33.29 3.43 -2.90
N ALA A 288 -32.25 3.74 -3.68
CA ALA A 288 -31.32 4.82 -3.33
C ALA A 288 -31.95 6.18 -3.64
N ILE A 289 -31.85 7.13 -2.70
CA ILE A 289 -32.44 8.47 -2.82
C ILE A 289 -31.40 9.59 -2.82
N LYS A 290 -30.18 9.32 -2.34
CA LYS A 290 -29.08 10.30 -2.33
C LYS A 290 -27.72 9.61 -2.30
N HIS A 291 -26.75 10.15 -3.06
CA HIS A 291 -25.33 9.82 -2.94
C HIS A 291 -24.65 10.70 -1.88
N THR A 292 -23.87 10.10 -0.98
CA THR A 292 -23.18 10.78 0.14
C THR A 292 -21.70 10.46 0.24
N GLY A 293 -21.17 9.50 -0.53
CA GLY A 293 -19.75 9.06 -0.43
C GLY A 293 -18.71 10.15 -0.71
N SER A 294 -19.11 11.27 -1.32
CA SER A 294 -18.28 12.46 -1.56
C SER A 294 -18.46 13.59 -0.53
N GLU A 295 -19.38 13.44 0.43
CA GLU A 295 -19.67 14.43 1.47
C GLU A 295 -18.73 14.28 2.67
N SER A 296 -18.57 15.37 3.44
CA SER A 296 -17.80 15.36 4.69
C SER A 296 -18.52 14.55 5.77
N GLY A 297 -17.80 13.71 6.50
CA GLY A 297 -18.37 12.89 7.57
C GLY A 297 -18.72 13.69 8.83
N SER A 298 -19.66 13.17 9.62
CA SER A 298 -20.12 13.77 10.88
C SER A 298 -19.25 13.45 12.10
N ARG A 299 -18.30 12.51 11.99
CA ARG A 299 -17.51 11.98 13.12
C ARG A 299 -16.24 12.78 13.45
N GLY A 300 -16.08 13.98 12.91
CA GLY A 300 -14.95 14.89 13.17
C GLY A 300 -13.68 14.56 12.39
N GLY A 301 -12.92 15.59 12.02
CA GLY A 301 -11.71 15.49 11.19
C GLY A 301 -11.97 15.64 9.68
N VAL A 302 -11.00 15.26 8.84
CA VAL A 302 -11.07 15.30 7.35
C VAL A 302 -11.75 14.03 6.78
N SER A 303 -12.47 13.28 7.62
CA SER A 303 -13.04 11.96 7.26
C SER A 303 -14.19 12.12 6.27
N LYS A 304 -14.25 11.25 5.26
CA LYS A 304 -15.40 11.16 4.35
C LYS A 304 -16.61 10.59 5.09
N CYS A 305 -17.81 10.75 4.52
CA CYS A 305 -18.98 10.04 4.99
C CYS A 305 -18.71 8.53 5.10
N SER A 306 -19.19 7.88 6.16
CA SER A 306 -18.94 6.45 6.38
C SER A 306 -19.81 5.54 5.52
N PHE A 307 -20.85 6.11 4.90
CA PHE A 307 -21.76 5.45 3.96
C PHE A 307 -21.84 6.22 2.64
N ASP A 308 -22.09 5.47 1.57
CA ASP A 308 -22.01 5.97 0.20
C ASP A 308 -23.37 6.45 -0.32
N PHE A 309 -24.47 5.91 0.22
CA PHE A 309 -25.83 6.29 -0.15
C PHE A 309 -26.79 6.37 1.05
N ILE A 310 -27.79 7.24 0.92
CA ILE A 310 -29.04 7.17 1.67
C ILE A 310 -30.08 6.48 0.80
N LEU A 311 -30.83 5.57 1.40
CA LEU A 311 -31.91 4.82 0.81
C LEU A 311 -33.27 5.26 1.37
N GLU A 312 -34.35 4.83 0.74
CA GLU A 312 -35.72 5.01 1.22
C GLU A 312 -35.88 4.55 2.68
N GLY A 313 -36.72 5.27 3.43
CA GLY A 313 -36.84 5.08 4.87
C GLY A 313 -35.67 5.63 5.68
N ASN A 314 -34.86 6.52 5.08
CA ASN A 314 -33.66 7.13 5.68
C ASN A 314 -32.63 6.08 6.15
N LYS A 315 -32.53 5.00 5.38
CA LYS A 315 -31.58 3.89 5.62
C LYS A 315 -30.24 4.19 4.97
N THR A 316 -29.14 3.70 5.54
CA THR A 316 -27.80 3.94 5.00
C THR A 316 -27.24 2.71 4.28
N LEU A 317 -26.47 2.94 3.22
CA LEU A 317 -25.79 1.91 2.44
C LEU A 317 -24.30 2.23 2.31
N SER A 318 -23.46 1.30 2.76
CA SER A 318 -22.04 1.28 2.40
C SER A 318 -21.81 0.37 1.20
N LEU A 319 -21.09 0.88 0.20
CA LEU A 319 -20.65 0.13 -0.97
C LEU A 319 -19.20 -0.29 -0.76
N LYS A 320 -18.93 -1.59 -0.97
CA LYS A 320 -17.57 -2.11 -1.01
C LYS A 320 -17.34 -2.81 -2.34
N THR A 321 -16.26 -2.40 -3.00
CA THR A 321 -15.82 -2.99 -4.27
C THR A 321 -14.39 -3.50 -4.14
N ASN A 322 -14.12 -4.72 -4.60
CA ASN A 322 -12.75 -5.22 -4.69
C ASN A 322 -12.59 -6.28 -5.79
N LYS A 323 -11.39 -6.32 -6.37
CA LYS A 323 -10.91 -7.37 -7.28
C LYS A 323 -10.26 -8.54 -6.52
N GLY A 324 -10.73 -8.81 -5.30
CA GLY A 324 -10.03 -9.66 -4.36
C GLY A 324 -10.89 -9.97 -3.14
N LYS A 325 -10.31 -10.54 -2.08
CA LYS A 325 -11.07 -10.94 -0.88
C LYS A 325 -10.93 -9.98 0.29
N MET A 326 -10.00 -9.04 0.19
CA MET A 326 -9.61 -8.18 1.29
C MET A 326 -10.38 -6.87 1.28
N VAL A 327 -10.97 -6.50 2.41
CA VAL A 327 -11.75 -5.26 2.58
C VAL A 327 -11.25 -4.51 3.82
N CYS A 328 -11.01 -3.20 3.66
CA CYS A 328 -10.58 -2.34 4.77
C CYS A 328 -11.83 -1.77 5.47
N PRO A 329 -11.95 -1.93 6.80
CA PRO A 329 -12.92 -1.17 7.57
C PRO A 329 -12.65 0.34 7.43
N PRO A 330 -13.69 1.17 7.21
CA PRO A 330 -13.56 2.63 7.19
C PRO A 330 -12.91 3.16 8.47
N GLU A 331 -12.07 4.19 8.35
CA GLU A 331 -11.38 4.92 9.44
C GLU A 331 -10.35 4.12 10.24
N VAL A 332 -10.73 2.95 10.73
CA VAL A 332 -9.92 2.10 11.61
C VAL A 332 -9.06 1.09 10.85
N GLY A 333 -9.36 0.80 9.59
CA GLY A 333 -8.60 -0.17 8.78
C GLY A 333 -7.26 0.34 8.25
N GLN A 334 -7.02 1.65 8.19
CA GLN A 334 -5.73 2.24 7.80
C GLN A 334 -5.35 3.50 8.60
N PRO A 335 -5.45 3.50 9.94
CA PRO A 335 -5.18 4.67 10.74
C PRO A 335 -3.69 5.01 10.75
N GLY A 336 -3.39 6.31 10.70
CA GLY A 336 -2.15 6.82 11.27
C GLY A 336 -2.22 6.91 12.79
N SER A 337 -1.11 7.24 13.44
CA SER A 337 -0.96 7.29 14.91
C SER A 337 -2.08 8.08 15.63
N LYS A 338 -2.47 9.24 15.10
CA LYS A 338 -3.54 10.08 15.67
C LYS A 338 -4.90 9.38 15.62
N THR A 339 -5.26 8.85 14.45
CA THR A 339 -6.52 8.11 14.26
C THR A 339 -6.52 6.80 15.06
N CYS A 340 -5.38 6.13 15.16
CA CYS A 340 -5.24 4.92 15.96
C CYS A 340 -5.50 5.20 17.44
N LEU A 341 -4.96 6.29 17.99
CA LEU A 341 -5.29 6.72 19.36
C LEU A 341 -6.73 7.19 19.52
N LEU A 342 -7.35 7.74 18.48
CA LEU A 342 -8.76 8.14 18.57
C LEU A 342 -9.67 6.95 18.91
N TYR A 343 -9.47 5.80 18.25
CA TYR A 343 -10.34 4.63 18.42
C TYR A 343 -9.80 3.59 19.42
N PHE A 344 -8.48 3.46 19.55
CA PHE A 344 -7.85 2.36 20.28
C PHE A 344 -7.06 2.78 21.53
N LYS A 345 -7.07 4.06 21.93
CA LYS A 345 -6.29 4.54 23.09
C LYS A 345 -6.52 3.76 24.38
N HIS A 346 -7.74 3.28 24.61
CA HIS A 346 -8.09 2.48 25.79
C HIS A 346 -7.42 1.09 25.83
N LEU A 347 -6.83 0.64 24.71
CA LEU A 347 -6.08 -0.62 24.59
C LEU A 347 -4.56 -0.43 24.70
N PHE A 348 -4.09 0.82 24.75
CA PHE A 348 -2.69 1.15 24.95
C PHE A 348 -2.38 1.45 26.42
N PRO A 349 -1.11 1.36 26.85
CA PRO A 349 -0.70 1.82 28.17
C PRO A 349 -1.06 3.28 28.43
N SER A 350 -1.43 3.59 29.68
CA SER A 350 -1.73 4.96 30.13
C SER A 350 -0.61 5.93 29.76
N GLY A 351 -0.98 7.09 29.22
CA GLY A 351 -0.03 8.13 28.80
C GLY A 351 0.55 7.97 27.39
N THR A 352 0.14 6.96 26.61
CA THR A 352 0.57 6.82 25.21
C THR A 352 0.13 8.04 24.38
N LYS A 353 1.09 8.84 23.90
CA LYS A 353 0.88 10.04 23.07
C LYS A 353 1.11 9.80 21.57
N LYS A 354 1.89 8.77 21.23
CA LYS A 354 2.21 8.37 19.85
C LYS A 354 2.25 6.85 19.78
N VAL A 355 1.53 6.28 18.83
CA VAL A 355 1.59 4.86 18.49
C VAL A 355 2.88 4.56 17.74
N THR A 356 3.65 3.60 18.25
CA THR A 356 4.77 2.97 17.55
C THR A 356 4.34 1.59 17.03
N GLN A 357 5.18 0.99 16.18
CA GLN A 357 4.94 -0.36 15.68
C GLN A 357 4.92 -1.41 16.79
N GLU A 358 5.85 -1.32 17.75
CA GLU A 358 5.94 -2.28 18.85
C GLU A 358 4.71 -2.18 19.73
N ASN A 359 4.31 -0.96 20.12
CA ASN A 359 3.11 -0.73 20.90
C ASN A 359 1.86 -1.22 20.16
N PHE A 360 1.76 -1.01 18.84
CA PHE A 360 0.64 -1.50 18.03
C PHE A 360 0.61 -3.03 17.96
N LYS A 361 1.74 -3.67 17.65
CA LYS A 361 1.83 -5.13 17.58
C LYS A 361 1.50 -5.77 18.93
N GLN A 362 2.01 -5.20 20.03
CA GLN A 362 1.71 -5.63 21.39
C GLN A 362 0.21 -5.49 21.69
N MET A 363 -0.39 -4.34 21.38
CA MET A 363 -1.84 -4.13 21.52
C MET A 363 -2.64 -5.18 20.73
N VAL A 364 -2.22 -5.52 19.51
CA VAL A 364 -2.87 -6.54 18.69
C VAL A 364 -2.81 -7.91 19.34
N PHE A 365 -1.65 -8.39 19.78
CA PHE A 365 -1.55 -9.68 20.45
C PHE A 365 -2.32 -9.72 21.78
N ASP A 366 -2.30 -8.62 22.53
CA ASP A 366 -2.89 -8.58 23.87
C ASP A 366 -4.40 -8.44 23.86
N ASN A 367 -4.96 -7.80 22.85
CA ASN A 367 -6.36 -7.37 22.85
C ASN A 367 -7.10 -7.72 21.54
N ILE A 368 -6.67 -8.75 20.79
CA ILE A 368 -7.29 -9.12 19.51
C ILE A 368 -8.81 -9.34 19.62
N ASP A 369 -9.25 -9.94 20.72
CA ASP A 369 -10.64 -10.20 21.07
C ASP A 369 -11.47 -8.92 21.26
N LYS A 370 -10.83 -7.82 21.64
CA LYS A 370 -11.45 -6.49 21.78
C LYS A 370 -11.34 -5.67 20.50
N LEU A 371 -10.27 -5.86 19.74
CA LEU A 371 -10.01 -5.15 18.49
C LEU A 371 -10.97 -5.56 17.37
N ILE A 372 -11.13 -6.87 17.13
CA ILE A 372 -11.97 -7.38 16.04
C ILE A 372 -13.41 -6.86 16.11
N PRO A 373 -14.09 -6.82 17.28
CA PRO A 373 -15.39 -6.16 17.40
C PRO A 373 -15.44 -4.74 16.84
N ILE A 374 -14.45 -3.89 17.17
CA ILE A 374 -14.38 -2.50 16.70
C ILE A 374 -14.24 -2.48 15.18
N TYR A 375 -13.36 -3.30 14.62
CA TYR A 375 -13.20 -3.40 13.16
C TYR A 375 -14.48 -3.87 12.46
N VAL A 376 -15.20 -4.84 13.03
CA VAL A 376 -16.49 -5.33 12.50
C VAL A 376 -17.55 -4.23 12.58
N GLU A 377 -17.66 -3.52 13.71
CA GLU A 377 -18.62 -2.43 13.89
C GLU A 377 -18.41 -1.31 12.86
N HIS A 378 -17.16 -0.93 12.61
CA HIS A 378 -16.84 0.06 11.58
C HIS A 378 -17.12 -0.43 10.15
N LEU A 379 -16.95 -1.73 9.88
CA LEU A 379 -17.25 -2.28 8.56
C LEU A 379 -18.76 -2.34 8.28
N PHE A 380 -19.57 -2.61 9.30
CA PHE A 380 -21.03 -2.75 9.21
C PHE A 380 -21.76 -1.62 9.96
N ASP A 381 -21.27 -0.39 9.83
CA ASP A 381 -21.83 0.79 10.52
C ASP A 381 -23.10 1.34 9.84
N SER A 382 -23.38 0.89 8.63
CA SER A 382 -24.53 1.24 7.80
C SER A 382 -25.66 0.21 7.96
N ASP A 383 -26.93 0.58 7.73
CA ASP A 383 -28.05 -0.37 7.77
C ASP A 383 -27.84 -1.54 6.80
N TRP A 384 -27.20 -1.26 5.66
CA TRP A 384 -26.86 -2.21 4.62
C TRP A 384 -25.41 -2.07 4.18
N LEU A 385 -24.79 -3.21 3.83
CA LEU A 385 -23.56 -3.26 3.07
C LEU A 385 -23.82 -4.00 1.76
N LEU A 386 -23.56 -3.34 0.64
CA LEU A 386 -23.51 -3.96 -0.68
C LEU A 386 -22.06 -4.23 -1.03
N TRP A 387 -21.72 -5.51 -1.09
CA TRP A 387 -20.41 -5.96 -1.54
C TRP A 387 -20.50 -6.38 -3.01
N LEU A 388 -19.80 -5.66 -3.88
CA LEU A 388 -19.61 -6.04 -5.29
C LEU A 388 -18.17 -6.54 -5.47
N TYR A 389 -18.00 -7.68 -6.13
CA TYR A 389 -16.67 -8.25 -6.32
C TYR A 389 -16.53 -8.90 -7.70
N GLU A 390 -15.30 -8.92 -8.17
CA GLU A 390 -14.92 -9.58 -9.42
C GLU A 390 -14.84 -11.10 -9.19
N GLU A 391 -15.45 -11.84 -10.12
CA GLU A 391 -15.20 -13.26 -10.35
C GLU A 391 -14.51 -13.39 -11.71
N LYS A 392 -13.95 -14.57 -11.99
CA LYS A 392 -12.97 -14.77 -13.09
C LYS A 392 -13.34 -14.12 -14.43
N ASP A 393 -14.62 -14.16 -14.80
CA ASP A 393 -15.14 -13.61 -16.06
C ASP A 393 -16.46 -12.81 -15.86
N SER A 394 -16.78 -12.42 -14.63
CA SER A 394 -18.05 -11.76 -14.29
C SER A 394 -17.94 -10.93 -13.02
N TYR A 395 -19.01 -10.22 -12.67
CA TYR A 395 -19.14 -9.60 -11.36
C TYR A 395 -20.24 -10.31 -10.56
N SER A 396 -20.06 -10.34 -9.25
CA SER A 396 -21.02 -10.90 -8.30
C SER A 396 -21.29 -9.91 -7.19
N TYR A 397 -22.34 -10.17 -6.41
CA TYR A 397 -22.73 -9.32 -5.31
C TYR A 397 -23.18 -10.09 -4.08
N LYS A 398 -23.07 -9.43 -2.93
CA LYS A 398 -23.73 -9.85 -1.69
C LYS A 398 -24.31 -8.65 -0.97
N VAL A 399 -25.61 -8.71 -0.68
CA VAL A 399 -26.31 -7.74 0.18
C VAL A 399 -26.31 -8.27 1.60
N ILE A 400 -25.86 -7.45 2.54
CA ILE A 400 -25.77 -7.81 3.95
C ILE A 400 -26.50 -6.75 4.77
N SER A 401 -27.49 -7.17 5.55
CA SER A 401 -28.13 -6.28 6.51
C SER A 401 -27.32 -6.22 7.80
N GLN A 402 -27.17 -5.04 8.38
CA GLN A 402 -26.61 -4.90 9.73
C GLN A 402 -27.33 -5.80 10.75
N LYS A 403 -28.64 -5.98 10.59
CA LYS A 403 -29.46 -6.81 11.48
C LYS A 403 -29.11 -8.29 11.43
N GLN A 404 -28.46 -8.76 10.36
CA GLN A 404 -27.97 -10.13 10.23
C GLN A 404 -26.64 -10.35 10.93
N ILE A 405 -25.92 -9.28 11.28
CA ILE A 405 -24.62 -9.38 11.93
C ILE A 405 -24.83 -9.83 13.38
N GLN A 406 -24.46 -11.07 13.66
CA GLN A 406 -24.57 -11.64 14.99
C GLN A 406 -23.61 -10.93 15.95
N LYS A 407 -24.11 -10.52 17.11
CA LYS A 407 -23.26 -10.06 18.21
C LYS A 407 -22.49 -11.26 18.77
N LYS A 408 -21.31 -11.50 18.23
CA LYS A 408 -20.42 -12.58 18.64
C LYS A 408 -19.56 -12.16 19.82
N MET A 409 -19.50 -13.01 20.85
CA MET A 409 -18.47 -12.90 21.87
C MET A 409 -17.18 -13.54 21.34
N TRP A 410 -16.23 -12.70 20.97
CA TRP A 410 -14.93 -13.13 20.48
C TRP A 410 -14.06 -13.60 21.65
N LYS A 411 -13.71 -14.89 21.67
CA LYS A 411 -12.83 -15.43 22.71
C LYS A 411 -11.38 -15.33 22.27
N LYS A 412 -10.52 -14.72 23.09
CA LYS A 412 -9.09 -14.59 22.81
C LYS A 412 -8.42 -15.94 22.48
N SER A 413 -8.80 -17.01 23.18
CA SER A 413 -8.29 -18.38 22.96
C SER A 413 -8.55 -18.94 21.56
N ASN A 414 -9.54 -18.41 20.84
CA ASN A 414 -9.91 -18.90 19.52
C ASN A 414 -9.12 -18.18 18.41
N PHE A 415 -8.39 -17.13 18.75
CA PHE A 415 -7.50 -16.45 17.83
C PHE A 415 -6.15 -17.15 17.75
N SER A 416 -5.61 -17.18 16.54
CA SER A 416 -4.22 -17.54 16.31
C SER A 416 -3.62 -16.63 15.25
N PHE A 417 -2.30 -16.51 15.27
CA PHE A 417 -1.55 -15.69 14.33
C PHE A 417 -0.58 -16.57 13.56
N THR A 418 -0.31 -16.20 12.30
CA THR A 418 0.73 -16.87 11.51
C THR A 418 2.12 -16.65 12.10
N LYS A 419 2.39 -15.48 12.67
CA LYS A 419 3.62 -15.16 13.40
C LYS A 419 3.32 -15.17 14.89
N LYS A 420 4.03 -15.99 15.66
CA LYS A 420 3.67 -16.33 17.06
C LYS A 420 4.18 -15.32 18.09
N SER A 421 5.11 -14.47 17.70
CA SER A 421 5.75 -13.49 18.58
C SER A 421 5.93 -12.15 17.88
N LEU A 422 6.14 -11.08 18.67
CA LEU A 422 6.48 -9.75 18.16
C LEU A 422 7.73 -9.78 17.25
N ASN A 423 8.71 -10.63 17.59
CA ASN A 423 9.97 -10.75 16.86
C ASN A 423 9.80 -11.45 15.50
N GLU A 424 8.83 -12.37 15.40
CA GLU A 424 8.47 -13.03 14.14
C GLU A 424 7.57 -12.14 13.27
N TRP A 425 6.73 -11.30 13.87
CA TRP A 425 5.91 -10.36 13.14
C TRP A 425 6.75 -9.20 12.64
N ASN A 426 7.21 -9.30 11.39
CA ASN A 426 7.90 -8.21 10.72
C ASN A 426 6.93 -7.12 10.23
N GLU A 427 6.33 -7.30 9.06
CA GLU A 427 5.41 -6.32 8.47
C GLU A 427 3.98 -6.82 8.50
N SER A 428 3.72 -8.03 8.00
CA SER A 428 2.39 -8.63 7.99
C SER A 428 2.22 -9.74 9.03
N ASN A 429 1.00 -9.88 9.51
CA ASN A 429 0.58 -11.03 10.30
C ASN A 429 -0.88 -11.36 10.02
N THR A 430 -1.13 -12.56 9.52
CA THR A 430 -2.48 -13.05 9.31
C THR A 430 -3.07 -13.47 10.65
N VAL A 431 -4.27 -12.95 10.94
CA VAL A 431 -5.08 -13.37 12.08
C VAL A 431 -6.10 -14.43 11.61
N LYS A 432 -6.19 -15.50 12.40
CA LYS A 432 -7.15 -16.57 12.23
C LYS A 432 -8.07 -16.64 13.43
N TYR A 433 -9.33 -17.02 13.21
CA TYR A 433 -10.28 -17.36 14.26
C TYR A 433 -10.78 -18.78 14.02
N GLU A 434 -10.62 -19.67 15.00
CA GLU A 434 -10.97 -21.10 14.88
C GLU A 434 -10.34 -21.77 13.65
N GLY A 435 -9.07 -21.41 13.37
CA GLY A 435 -8.29 -21.92 12.25
C GLY A 435 -8.57 -21.24 10.90
N LEU A 436 -9.64 -20.45 10.77
CA LEU A 436 -9.98 -19.74 9.53
C LEU A 436 -9.30 -18.37 9.48
N SER A 437 -8.61 -18.04 8.38
CA SER A 437 -8.03 -16.70 8.17
C SER A 437 -9.14 -15.67 8.00
N ILE A 438 -9.25 -14.73 8.95
CA ILE A 438 -10.29 -13.70 8.95
C ILE A 438 -9.76 -12.35 8.48
N GLY A 439 -8.45 -12.12 8.54
CA GLY A 439 -7.86 -10.85 8.14
C GLY A 439 -6.36 -10.83 8.31
N GLU A 440 -5.78 -9.68 7.98
CA GLU A 440 -4.35 -9.44 8.00
C GLU A 440 -4.06 -8.06 8.58
N PHE A 441 -3.14 -8.03 9.54
CA PHE A 441 -2.52 -6.79 10.01
C PHE A 441 -1.24 -6.53 9.22
N GLN A 442 -1.01 -5.28 8.84
CA GLN A 442 0.18 -4.80 8.16
C GLN A 442 0.71 -3.57 8.90
N VAL A 443 1.96 -3.63 9.34
CA VAL A 443 2.65 -2.56 10.06
C VAL A 443 3.87 -2.19 9.24
N HIS A 444 3.83 -1.02 8.61
CA HIS A 444 4.95 -0.54 7.81
C HIS A 444 6.02 0.06 8.71
N GLN A 445 7.27 -0.27 8.45
CA GLN A 445 8.36 0.17 9.34
C GLN A 445 8.65 1.67 9.25
N ASN A 446 8.34 2.24 8.09
CA ASN A 446 8.83 3.55 7.66
C ASN A 446 7.70 4.54 7.37
N ARG A 447 6.47 4.17 7.74
CA ARG A 447 5.27 4.98 7.50
C ARG A 447 4.37 5.00 8.73
N ASN A 448 3.72 6.13 8.93
CA ASN A 448 2.70 6.28 9.95
C ASN A 448 1.35 5.69 9.49
N CYS A 449 1.30 4.36 9.29
CA CYS A 449 0.10 3.64 8.86
C CYS A 449 0.06 2.24 9.49
N PHE A 450 -1.00 1.96 10.25
CA PHE A 450 -1.27 0.68 10.90
C PHE A 450 -2.48 0.04 10.23
N LYS A 451 -2.25 -0.86 9.28
CA LYS A 451 -3.27 -1.33 8.36
C LYS A 451 -3.86 -2.67 8.80
N PHE A 452 -5.16 -2.83 8.62
CA PHE A 452 -5.90 -4.06 8.82
C PHE A 452 -6.94 -4.25 7.71
N ARG A 453 -7.02 -5.49 7.20
CA ARG A 453 -7.97 -5.88 6.15
C ARG A 453 -8.64 -7.19 6.53
N PHE A 454 -9.97 -7.24 6.42
CA PHE A 454 -10.69 -8.48 6.55
C PHE A 454 -10.64 -9.28 5.27
N ASN A 455 -10.44 -10.60 5.39
CA ASN A 455 -10.93 -11.54 4.39
C ASN A 455 -12.45 -11.62 4.53
N LEU A 456 -13.19 -10.84 3.75
CA LEU A 456 -14.62 -10.65 3.96
C LEU A 456 -15.38 -11.96 3.80
N GLN A 457 -15.02 -12.79 2.81
CA GLN A 457 -15.65 -14.09 2.60
C GLN A 457 -15.57 -14.99 3.84
N ASN A 458 -14.42 -15.04 4.51
CA ASN A 458 -14.22 -15.85 5.69
C ASN A 458 -14.83 -15.22 6.95
N LEU A 459 -14.74 -13.89 7.10
CA LEU A 459 -15.41 -13.17 8.18
C LEU A 459 -16.91 -13.45 8.18
N LEU A 460 -17.55 -13.38 7.01
CA LEU A 460 -19.00 -13.61 6.89
C LEU A 460 -19.43 -15.02 7.27
N LYS A 461 -18.56 -16.05 7.19
CA LYS A 461 -18.88 -17.39 7.68
C LYS A 461 -18.96 -17.48 9.21
N ILE A 462 -18.44 -16.47 9.91
CA ILE A 462 -18.32 -16.44 11.37
C ILE A 462 -19.40 -15.55 12.01
N ILE A 463 -19.83 -14.50 11.31
CA ILE A 463 -20.70 -13.43 11.85
C ILE A 463 -22.09 -13.36 11.24
N LEU A 464 -22.34 -14.06 10.12
CA LEU A 464 -23.69 -14.32 9.60
C LEU A 464 -24.09 -15.72 10.03
#